data_AF-A0A327WMR6-F1
#
_entry.id   AF-A0A327WMR6-F1
#
_cell.length_a   1.000
_cell.length_b   1.000
_cell.length_c   1.000
_cell.angle_alpha   90.00
_cell.angle_beta   90.00
_cell.angle_gamma   90.00
#
_symmetry.space_group_name_H-M   'P 1'
#
loop_
_entity.id
_entity.type
_entity.pdbx_description
1 polymer ?
#
loop_
_entity_poly.entity_id
_entity_poly.type
_entity_poly.pdbx_seq_one_letter_code
_entity_poly.pdbx_strand_id
1 'polypeptide(L)'
;MQTDYTYLGSLLGRQFLILPVENISQWNGCQESIEGISDYDQLGELPDYSEARVASFIKSKDLQYGLFWSMSTKVEVFKKEDAVILIEGLYFNQSWDYSQSMKLSLLDHTELTFSLENGKLVILDATEDGKSIDSSQPAGVFSSRSDGVNSYAIVSLVNGTYQVKRVEVAVSISNETILLEGIEISLS
;
A
#
# COMPACT_ATOMS: atom_id res chain seq x y z
N MET A 1 -23.71 0.62 14.26
CA MET A 1 -23.01 -0.59 13.81
C MET A 1 -21.54 -0.24 13.86
N GLN A 2 -20.75 -0.99 14.63
CA GLN A 2 -19.31 -0.81 14.69
C GLN A 2 -18.74 -1.38 13.39
N THR A 3 -17.97 -0.59 12.65
CA THR A 3 -17.32 -1.07 11.43
C THR A 3 -16.09 -1.90 11.78
N ASP A 4 -15.80 -2.93 10.99
CA ASP A 4 -14.63 -3.81 11.16
C ASP A 4 -13.29 -3.15 10.79
N TYR A 5 -13.32 -1.89 10.32
CA TYR A 5 -12.15 -1.19 9.81
C TYR A 5 -11.52 -0.27 10.86
N THR A 6 -10.21 -0.36 11.00
CA THR A 6 -9.38 0.57 11.76
C THR A 6 -8.58 1.42 10.77
N TYR A 7 -8.73 2.74 10.84
CA TYR A 7 -7.89 3.65 10.07
C TYR A 7 -6.49 3.74 10.68
N LEU A 8 -5.46 3.51 9.86
CA LEU A 8 -4.06 3.55 10.30
C LEU A 8 -3.37 4.88 9.99
N GLY A 9 -3.90 5.65 9.03
CA GLY A 9 -3.31 6.90 8.56
C GLY A 9 -3.17 6.93 7.04
N SER A 10 -2.40 7.89 6.52
CA SER A 10 -2.15 8.05 5.09
C SER A 10 -0.67 7.91 4.74
N LEU A 11 -0.38 7.32 3.58
CA LEU A 11 0.93 7.33 2.95
C LEU A 11 0.97 8.32 1.79
N LEU A 12 2.11 8.98 1.62
CA LEU A 12 2.42 9.79 0.45
C LEU A 12 3.39 9.02 -0.44
N GLY A 13 3.15 9.10 -1.75
CA GLY A 13 3.89 8.33 -2.74
C GLY A 13 3.03 8.03 -3.97
N ARG A 14 3.69 7.75 -5.09
CA ARG A 14 3.00 7.43 -6.35
C ARG A 14 2.97 5.93 -6.64
N GLN A 15 4.07 5.25 -6.30
CA GLN A 15 4.26 3.82 -6.49
C GLN A 15 4.48 3.23 -5.11
N PHE A 16 3.59 2.35 -4.70
CA PHE A 16 3.69 1.66 -3.43
C PHE A 16 4.08 0.22 -3.64
N LEU A 17 5.13 -0.21 -2.94
CA LEU A 17 5.48 -1.61 -2.82
C LEU A 17 4.69 -2.23 -1.69
N ILE A 18 4.20 -3.46 -1.93
CA ILE A 18 3.47 -4.28 -0.98
C ILE A 18 4.24 -5.59 -0.84
N LEU A 19 4.74 -5.88 0.35
CA LEU A 19 5.61 -7.04 0.58
C LEU A 19 5.60 -7.50 2.04
N PRO A 20 5.94 -8.77 2.30
CA PRO A 20 6.21 -9.25 3.65
C PRO A 20 7.38 -8.48 4.29
N VAL A 21 7.31 -8.25 5.60
CA VAL A 21 8.30 -7.43 6.31
C VAL A 21 9.73 -7.96 6.20
N GLU A 22 9.91 -9.28 6.16
CA GLU A 22 11.22 -9.95 6.01
C GLU A 22 11.95 -9.57 4.72
N ASN A 23 11.21 -9.18 3.68
CA ASN A 23 11.75 -8.87 2.37
C ASN A 23 12.14 -7.39 2.21
N ILE A 24 11.84 -6.55 3.20
CA ILE A 24 12.01 -5.10 3.07
C ILE A 24 13.45 -4.67 2.85
N SER A 25 14.39 -5.27 3.58
CA SER A 25 15.82 -4.95 3.50
C SER A 25 16.45 -5.26 2.13
N GLN A 26 15.73 -6.00 1.29
CA GLN A 26 16.18 -6.36 -0.05
C GLN A 26 15.88 -5.24 -1.06
N TRP A 27 14.97 -4.30 -0.78
CA TRP A 27 14.64 -3.17 -1.65
C TRP A 27 15.59 -1.97 -1.43
N ASN A 28 16.28 -1.52 -2.48
CA ASN A 28 17.24 -0.41 -2.40
C ASN A 28 16.66 0.95 -2.81
N GLY A 29 15.34 1.08 -3.05
CA GLY A 29 14.72 2.37 -3.32
C GLY A 29 15.29 3.12 -4.51
N CYS A 30 15.14 4.45 -4.46
CA CYS A 30 15.87 5.40 -5.28
C CYS A 30 17.13 5.82 -4.54
N GLN A 31 18.29 5.75 -5.21
CA GLN A 31 19.58 6.09 -4.62
C GLN A 31 20.04 7.45 -5.15
N GLU A 32 20.48 8.34 -4.24
CA GLU A 32 21.02 9.65 -4.64
C GLU A 32 22.43 9.54 -5.26
N SER A 33 23.17 8.46 -4.96
CA SER A 33 24.52 8.25 -5.46
C SER A 33 24.53 7.52 -6.81
N ILE A 34 25.31 8.04 -7.76
CA ILE A 34 25.50 7.47 -9.12
C ILE A 34 26.04 6.03 -9.11
N GLU A 35 26.74 5.63 -8.04
CA GLU A 35 27.33 4.29 -7.90
C GLU A 35 26.37 3.26 -7.28
N GLY A 36 25.22 3.70 -6.77
CA GLY A 36 24.22 2.83 -6.13
C GLY A 36 23.32 2.15 -7.16
N ILE A 37 23.08 0.86 -6.97
CA ILE A 37 22.05 0.15 -7.76
C ILE A 37 20.68 0.54 -7.20
N SER A 38 19.96 1.39 -7.93
CA SER A 38 18.56 1.73 -7.69
C SER A 38 17.67 0.58 -8.19
N ASP A 39 16.79 0.07 -7.33
CA ASP A 39 15.75 -0.85 -7.78
C ASP A 39 14.55 -0.11 -8.36
N TYR A 40 14.36 1.14 -7.97
CA TYR A 40 13.26 1.98 -8.44
C TYR A 40 13.26 2.12 -9.97
N ASP A 41 14.44 2.27 -10.57
CA ASP A 41 14.58 2.42 -12.02
C ASP A 41 14.16 1.17 -12.81
N GLN A 42 14.12 0.00 -12.15
CA GLN A 42 13.70 -1.27 -12.76
C GLN A 42 12.18 -1.42 -12.82
N LEU A 43 11.41 -0.55 -12.15
CA LEU A 43 9.94 -0.57 -12.19
C LEU A 43 9.38 -0.21 -13.58
N GLY A 44 10.23 0.24 -14.51
CA GLY A 44 9.93 0.42 -15.93
C GLY A 44 9.00 1.59 -16.23
N GLU A 45 8.60 1.71 -17.50
CA GLU A 45 7.51 2.62 -17.89
C GLU A 45 6.19 2.11 -17.30
N LEU A 46 5.40 3.05 -16.78
CA LEU A 46 4.18 2.76 -16.05
C LEU A 46 3.20 1.97 -16.93
N PRO A 47 2.49 0.95 -16.40
CA PRO A 47 1.34 0.40 -17.11
C PRO A 47 0.36 1.54 -17.43
N ASP A 48 -0.39 1.38 -18.52
CA ASP A 48 -1.44 2.34 -18.89
C ASP A 48 -2.35 2.56 -17.67
N TYR A 49 -2.40 3.81 -17.21
CA TYR A 49 -3.14 4.25 -16.02
C TYR A 49 -4.63 3.89 -16.06
N SER A 50 -5.13 3.51 -17.23
CA SER A 50 -6.51 3.13 -17.46
C SER A 50 -6.86 1.68 -17.09
N GLU A 51 -5.91 0.75 -17.00
CA GLU A 51 -6.24 -0.70 -16.97
C GLU A 51 -5.76 -1.49 -15.73
N ALA A 52 -4.65 -1.13 -15.08
CA ALA A 52 -4.19 -1.87 -13.89
C ALA A 52 -3.52 -0.98 -12.84
N ARG A 53 -4.21 -0.73 -11.73
CA ARG A 53 -3.61 -0.05 -10.55
C ARG A 53 -2.72 -0.97 -9.73
N VAL A 54 -2.66 -2.27 -10.05
CA VAL A 54 -1.96 -3.29 -9.29
C VAL A 54 -1.23 -4.25 -10.22
N ALA A 55 0.02 -4.61 -9.91
CA ALA A 55 0.74 -5.68 -10.62
C ALA A 55 1.77 -6.38 -9.74
N SER A 56 2.27 -7.51 -10.23
CA SER A 56 3.42 -8.21 -9.64
C SER A 56 4.72 -7.69 -10.22
N PHE A 57 5.71 -7.44 -9.37
CA PHE A 57 7.08 -7.22 -9.78
C PHE A 57 7.97 -8.35 -9.28
N ILE A 58 8.58 -9.08 -10.21
CA ILE A 58 9.48 -10.19 -9.90
C ILE A 58 10.90 -9.63 -9.88
N LYS A 59 11.44 -9.41 -8.69
CA LYS A 59 12.80 -8.91 -8.50
C LYS A 59 13.84 -10.01 -8.67
N SER A 60 13.53 -11.20 -8.17
CA SER A 60 14.35 -12.39 -8.38
C SER A 60 13.48 -13.64 -8.31
N LYS A 61 14.06 -14.82 -8.53
CA LYS A 61 13.34 -16.10 -8.50
C LYS A 61 12.54 -16.32 -7.21
N ASP A 62 13.05 -15.82 -6.08
CA ASP A 62 12.49 -16.05 -4.75
C ASP A 62 11.91 -14.75 -4.15
N LEU A 63 11.80 -13.68 -4.93
CA LEU A 63 11.40 -12.36 -4.45
C LEU A 63 10.46 -11.67 -5.41
N GLN A 64 9.21 -11.57 -4.97
CA GLN A 64 8.12 -10.90 -5.69
C GLN A 64 7.50 -9.85 -4.79
N TYR A 65 7.21 -8.68 -5.37
CA TYR A 65 6.50 -7.59 -4.73
C TYR A 65 5.15 -7.37 -5.40
N GLY A 66 4.17 -6.94 -4.62
CA GLY A 66 3.02 -6.24 -5.16
C GLY A 66 3.37 -4.79 -5.44
N LEU A 67 2.93 -4.27 -6.57
CA LEU A 67 2.98 -2.86 -6.91
C LEU A 67 1.56 -2.30 -6.90
N PHE A 68 1.38 -1.15 -6.28
CA PHE A 68 0.17 -0.35 -6.35
C PHE A 68 0.49 1.07 -6.82
N TRP A 69 -0.19 1.53 -7.87
CA TRP A 69 -0.04 2.88 -8.41
C TRP A 69 -1.18 3.77 -7.91
N SER A 70 -0.82 4.82 -7.16
CA SER A 70 -1.77 5.84 -6.71
C SER A 70 -1.81 7.01 -7.68
N MET A 71 -3.01 7.38 -8.09
CA MET A 71 -3.26 8.56 -8.92
C MET A 71 -3.24 9.86 -8.11
N SER A 72 -3.65 9.83 -6.84
CA SER A 72 -3.64 11.01 -5.98
C SER A 72 -2.29 11.28 -5.33
N THR A 73 -1.26 10.46 -5.57
CA THR A 73 0.04 10.50 -4.87
C THR A 73 -0.07 10.35 -3.35
N LYS A 74 -1.20 9.79 -2.91
CA LYS A 74 -1.59 9.66 -1.52
C LYS A 74 -2.59 8.52 -1.40
N VAL A 75 -2.45 7.71 -0.38
CA VAL A 75 -3.38 6.62 -0.08
C VAL A 75 -3.76 6.65 1.39
N GLU A 76 -5.03 6.39 1.67
CA GLU A 76 -5.56 6.16 3.02
C GLU A 76 -5.48 4.66 3.32
N VAL A 77 -4.91 4.31 4.47
CA VAL A 77 -4.65 2.92 4.87
C VAL A 77 -5.64 2.51 5.95
N PHE A 78 -6.40 1.44 5.67
CA PHE A 78 -7.34 0.85 6.61
C PHE A 78 -6.99 -0.62 6.84
N LYS A 79 -7.30 -1.12 8.05
CA LYS A 79 -7.04 -2.48 8.47
C LYS A 79 -8.31 -3.16 8.95
N LYS A 80 -8.47 -4.43 8.59
CA LYS A 80 -9.36 -5.41 9.21
C LYS A 80 -8.52 -6.54 9.86
N GLU A 81 -9.15 -7.50 10.53
CA GLU A 81 -8.45 -8.66 11.11
C GLU A 81 -7.63 -9.44 10.05
N ASP A 82 -8.23 -9.68 8.89
CA ASP A 82 -7.76 -10.53 7.81
C ASP A 82 -7.50 -9.78 6.49
N ALA A 83 -7.54 -8.44 6.53
CA ALA A 83 -7.35 -7.61 5.34
C ALA A 83 -6.69 -6.25 5.63
N VAL A 84 -6.08 -5.68 4.60
CA VAL A 84 -5.69 -4.27 4.53
C VAL A 84 -6.27 -3.65 3.27
N ILE A 85 -6.67 -2.39 3.37
CA ILE A 85 -7.31 -1.66 2.29
C ILE A 85 -6.52 -0.37 2.07
N LEU A 86 -6.13 -0.11 0.82
CA LEU A 86 -5.52 1.15 0.40
C LEU A 86 -6.49 1.85 -0.54
N ILE A 87 -6.95 3.04 -0.17
CA ILE A 87 -7.87 3.83 -0.99
C ILE A 87 -7.19 5.14 -1.40
N GLU A 88 -7.45 5.63 -2.61
CA GLU A 88 -6.93 6.93 -3.05
C GLU A 88 -7.30 8.05 -2.06
N GLY A 89 -6.32 8.91 -1.78
CA GLY A 89 -6.50 10.07 -0.93
C GLY A 89 -7.28 11.16 -1.65
N LEU A 90 -8.35 11.65 -1.01
CA LEU A 90 -9.16 12.72 -1.59
C LEU A 90 -8.46 14.09 -1.58
N TYR A 91 -7.71 14.37 -0.51
CA TYR A 91 -6.99 15.62 -0.33
C TYR A 91 -5.51 15.35 -0.08
N PHE A 92 -4.64 16.04 -0.82
CA PHE A 92 -3.19 15.87 -0.66
C PHE A 92 -2.72 16.26 0.76
N ASN A 93 -3.21 17.39 1.28
CA ASN A 93 -2.75 17.99 2.54
C ASN A 93 -3.55 17.59 3.79
N GLN A 94 -4.61 16.81 3.64
CA GLN A 94 -5.47 16.40 4.76
C GLN A 94 -5.82 14.94 4.62
N SER A 95 -5.61 14.17 5.68
CA SER A 95 -6.01 12.75 5.72
C SER A 95 -7.43 12.62 6.25
N TRP A 96 -8.14 11.60 5.77
CA TRP A 96 -9.56 11.45 6.08
C TRP A 96 -9.87 10.02 6.52
N ASP A 97 -10.34 9.89 7.77
CA ASP A 97 -10.88 8.63 8.27
C ASP A 97 -12.36 8.49 7.89
N TYR A 98 -12.64 7.64 6.90
CA TYR A 98 -14.01 7.24 6.54
C TYR A 98 -14.29 5.77 6.86
N SER A 99 -13.57 5.18 7.83
CA SER A 99 -13.72 3.79 8.28
C SER A 99 -15.17 3.46 8.68
N GLN A 100 -15.86 4.41 9.31
CA GLN A 100 -17.24 4.24 9.82
C GLN A 100 -18.30 4.16 8.71
N SER A 101 -17.99 4.64 7.50
CA SER A 101 -18.92 4.69 6.37
C SER A 101 -18.46 3.86 5.18
N MET A 102 -17.30 3.21 5.28
CA MET A 102 -16.68 2.52 4.15
C MET A 102 -17.53 1.32 3.70
N LYS A 103 -17.93 1.36 2.42
CA LYS A 103 -18.59 0.25 1.72
C LYS A 103 -17.79 -0.05 0.47
N LEU A 104 -17.22 -1.24 0.43
CA LEU A 104 -16.41 -1.72 -0.68
C LEU A 104 -17.29 -2.40 -1.73
N SER A 105 -17.15 -1.99 -2.98
CA SER A 105 -17.66 -2.70 -4.14
C SER A 105 -16.48 -3.29 -4.90
N LEU A 106 -16.50 -4.60 -5.18
CA LEU A 106 -15.50 -5.25 -6.02
C LEU A 106 -15.63 -4.72 -7.45
N LEU A 107 -14.54 -4.17 -8.00
CA LEU A 107 -14.47 -3.77 -9.41
C LEU A 107 -13.93 -4.91 -10.26
N ASP A 108 -12.78 -5.45 -9.86
CA ASP A 108 -12.13 -6.59 -10.50
C ASP A 108 -11.14 -7.26 -9.51
N HIS A 109 -10.61 -8.41 -9.87
CA HIS A 109 -9.58 -9.12 -9.14
C HIS A 109 -8.28 -9.13 -9.94
N THR A 110 -7.15 -8.97 -9.24
CA THR A 110 -5.83 -9.15 -9.82
C THR A 110 -5.07 -10.07 -8.89
N GLU A 111 -4.72 -11.26 -9.37
CA GLU A 111 -4.00 -12.23 -8.54
C GLU A 111 -2.58 -11.73 -8.27
N LEU A 112 -2.39 -11.10 -7.11
CA LEU A 112 -1.11 -11.00 -6.44
C LEU A 112 -1.16 -11.89 -5.22
N THR A 113 -0.27 -12.87 -5.18
CA THR A 113 -0.19 -13.81 -4.08
C THR A 113 1.08 -13.59 -3.28
N PHE A 114 0.93 -13.34 -1.99
CA PHE A 114 2.05 -13.31 -1.05
C PHE A 114 1.73 -14.18 0.16
N SER A 115 2.79 -14.77 0.72
CA SER A 115 2.75 -15.51 1.98
C SER A 115 3.29 -14.61 3.08
N LEU A 116 2.58 -14.54 4.20
CA LEU A 116 3.04 -13.85 5.41
C LEU A 116 3.41 -14.88 6.47
N GLU A 117 4.71 -15.07 6.71
CA GLU A 117 5.20 -15.99 7.74
C GLU A 117 5.25 -15.33 9.13
N ASN A 118 5.55 -14.03 9.18
CA ASN A 118 5.67 -13.24 10.41
C ASN A 118 4.43 -12.40 10.74
N GLY A 119 3.34 -12.56 9.98
CA GLY A 119 2.09 -11.83 10.18
C GLY A 119 2.23 -10.31 10.03
N LYS A 120 3.26 -9.83 9.32
CA LYS A 120 3.46 -8.40 9.04
C LYS A 120 3.62 -8.15 7.55
N LEU A 121 2.78 -7.28 7.02
CA LEU A 121 2.88 -6.71 5.69
C LEU A 121 3.42 -5.29 5.81
N VAL A 122 4.27 -4.89 4.87
CA VAL A 122 4.69 -3.50 4.69
C VAL A 122 4.13 -2.96 3.39
N ILE A 123 3.65 -1.72 3.46
CA ILE A 123 3.35 -0.89 2.30
C ILE A 123 4.29 0.31 2.35
N LEU A 124 5.08 0.57 1.32
CA LEU A 124 6.02 1.70 1.33
C LEU A 124 6.06 2.40 -0.03
N ASP A 125 6.34 3.70 -0.03
CA ASP A 125 6.74 4.43 -1.24
C ASP A 125 8.00 3.75 -1.81
N ALA A 126 7.92 3.35 -3.07
CA ALA A 126 8.99 2.63 -3.75
C ALA A 126 10.28 3.45 -3.89
N THR A 127 10.22 4.77 -3.73
CA THR A 127 11.43 5.61 -3.70
C THR A 127 12.28 5.40 -2.44
N GLU A 128 11.71 4.86 -1.37
CA GLU A 128 12.41 4.63 -0.11
C GLU A 128 13.40 3.46 -0.18
N ASP A 129 14.57 3.62 0.43
CA ASP A 129 15.47 2.50 0.71
C ASP A 129 14.87 1.65 1.84
N GLY A 130 14.62 0.37 1.58
CA GLY A 130 14.03 -0.54 2.55
C GLY A 130 14.87 -0.72 3.82
N LYS A 131 16.17 -0.42 3.79
CA LYS A 131 17.05 -0.41 4.97
C LYS A 131 16.79 0.78 5.91
N SER A 132 16.14 1.84 5.43
CA SER A 132 15.75 2.99 6.25
C SER A 132 14.49 2.74 7.09
N ILE A 133 13.83 1.60 6.86
CA ILE A 133 12.54 1.29 7.46
C ILE A 133 12.74 0.50 8.76
N ASP A 134 12.18 0.99 9.86
CA ASP A 134 12.18 0.30 11.13
C ASP A 134 11.04 -0.74 11.19
N SER A 135 11.37 -1.98 10.82
CA SER A 135 10.43 -3.12 10.85
C SER A 135 9.97 -3.55 12.25
N SER A 136 10.60 -3.04 13.32
CA SER A 136 10.22 -3.34 14.70
C SER A 136 8.98 -2.58 15.16
N GLN A 137 8.61 -1.52 14.44
CA GLN A 137 7.44 -0.69 14.75
C GLN A 137 6.15 -1.52 14.83
N PRO A 138 5.17 -1.08 15.66
CA PRO A 138 3.84 -1.66 15.69
C PRO A 138 3.10 -1.39 14.38
N ALA A 139 1.89 -1.91 14.24
CA ALA A 139 1.05 -1.57 13.10
C ALA A 139 0.69 -0.07 13.11
N GLY A 140 0.82 0.60 11.97
CA GLY A 140 0.63 2.04 11.83
C GLY A 140 1.28 2.60 10.56
N VAL A 141 1.20 3.92 10.38
CA VAL A 141 1.94 4.66 9.34
C VAL A 141 3.07 5.47 9.96
N PHE A 142 4.17 5.57 9.23
CA PHE A 142 5.43 6.11 9.73
C PHE A 142 6.18 6.84 8.61
N SER A 143 7.15 7.66 9.03
CA SER A 143 8.09 8.31 8.13
C SER A 143 9.49 7.69 8.29
N SER A 144 10.14 7.39 7.18
CA SER A 144 11.58 7.10 7.11
C SER A 144 12.43 8.38 7.13
N ARG A 145 11.81 9.54 6.95
CA ARG A 145 12.46 10.84 6.75
C ARG A 145 12.26 11.75 7.96
N SER A 146 13.15 12.72 8.12
CA SER A 146 13.05 13.71 9.20
C SER A 146 12.00 14.80 8.97
N ASP A 147 11.54 14.98 7.72
CA ASP A 147 10.56 15.99 7.33
C ASP A 147 9.11 15.60 7.67
N GLY A 148 8.90 14.39 8.19
CA GLY A 148 7.60 13.91 8.67
C GLY A 148 6.66 13.42 7.57
N VAL A 149 7.16 13.19 6.35
CA VAL A 149 6.37 12.59 5.26
C VAL A 149 6.16 11.10 5.54
N ASN A 150 4.91 10.68 5.76
CA ASN A 150 4.60 9.27 5.95
C ASN A 150 4.86 8.49 4.66
N SER A 151 5.90 7.67 4.68
CA SER A 151 6.44 6.97 3.51
C SER A 151 6.24 5.45 3.60
N TYR A 152 5.90 4.92 4.77
CA TYR A 152 5.58 3.49 4.92
C TYR A 152 4.54 3.20 5.99
N ALA A 153 3.86 2.07 5.84
CA ALA A 153 2.93 1.48 6.79
C ALA A 153 3.37 0.06 7.14
N ILE A 154 3.26 -0.30 8.42
CA ILE A 154 3.33 -1.69 8.87
C ILE A 154 1.92 -2.12 9.25
N VAL A 155 1.51 -3.30 8.79
CA VAL A 155 0.19 -3.85 9.10
C VAL A 155 0.35 -5.28 9.60
N SER A 156 -0.23 -5.57 10.77
CA SER A 156 -0.26 -6.92 11.32
C SER A 156 -1.47 -7.70 10.82
N LEU A 157 -1.24 -8.78 10.11
CA LEU A 157 -2.25 -9.66 9.53
C LEU A 157 -2.01 -11.09 10.03
N VAL A 158 -3.03 -11.95 9.93
CA VAL A 158 -2.86 -13.37 10.24
C VAL A 158 -1.92 -14.03 9.23
N ASN A 159 -1.26 -15.12 9.63
CA ASN A 159 -0.42 -15.87 8.70
C ASN A 159 -1.28 -16.56 7.65
N GLY A 160 -0.84 -16.49 6.39
CA GLY A 160 -1.56 -17.11 5.30
C GLY A 160 -1.16 -16.57 3.93
N THR A 161 -1.97 -16.96 2.95
CA THR A 161 -1.84 -16.56 1.56
C THR A 161 -2.89 -15.52 1.25
N TYR A 162 -2.46 -14.40 0.69
CA TYR A 162 -3.32 -13.25 0.43
C TYR A 162 -3.53 -13.06 -1.07
N GLN A 163 -4.67 -12.47 -1.42
CA GLN A 163 -5.02 -12.04 -2.77
C GLN A 163 -5.32 -10.54 -2.78
N VAL A 164 -5.18 -9.91 -3.95
CA VAL A 164 -5.46 -8.48 -4.15
C VAL A 164 -6.69 -8.30 -5.03
N LYS A 165 -7.61 -7.45 -4.57
CA LYS A 165 -8.85 -7.11 -5.26
C LYS A 165 -8.87 -5.61 -5.49
N ARG A 166 -9.26 -5.18 -6.69
CA ARG A 166 -9.53 -3.77 -6.97
C ARG A 166 -10.93 -3.45 -6.48
N VAL A 167 -11.04 -2.36 -5.73
CA VAL A 167 -12.29 -1.98 -5.04
C VAL A 167 -12.62 -0.52 -5.30
N GLU A 168 -13.90 -0.20 -5.17
CA GLU A 168 -14.43 1.16 -5.13
C GLU A 168 -15.07 1.40 -3.76
N VAL A 169 -14.88 2.61 -3.22
CA VAL A 169 -15.49 3.10 -1.99
C VAL A 169 -16.31 4.35 -2.29
N ALA A 170 -17.59 4.32 -1.92
CA ALA A 170 -18.43 5.50 -1.88
C ALA A 170 -18.26 6.25 -0.55
N VAL A 171 -17.79 7.49 -0.61
CA VAL A 171 -17.64 8.39 0.54
C VAL A 171 -18.62 9.56 0.39
N SER A 172 -19.34 9.90 1.46
CA SER A 172 -20.26 11.04 1.45
C SER A 172 -19.62 12.27 2.08
N ILE A 173 -19.54 13.38 1.32
CA ILE A 173 -18.96 14.66 1.76
C ILE A 173 -19.90 15.78 1.34
N SER A 174 -20.32 16.62 2.30
CA SER A 174 -21.15 17.81 2.04
C SER A 174 -22.40 17.55 1.17
N ASN A 175 -23.04 16.40 1.36
CA ASN A 175 -24.20 15.88 0.59
C ASN A 175 -23.91 15.38 -0.83
N GLU A 176 -22.64 15.32 -1.23
CA GLU A 176 -22.19 14.66 -2.46
C GLU A 176 -21.65 13.26 -2.14
N THR A 177 -21.77 12.35 -3.09
CA THR A 177 -21.12 11.03 -3.01
C THR A 177 -19.96 11.02 -3.98
N ILE A 178 -18.77 10.75 -3.45
CA ILE A 178 -17.53 10.64 -4.20
C ILE A 178 -17.14 9.18 -4.23
N LEU A 179 -16.81 8.68 -5.41
CA LEU A 179 -16.31 7.33 -5.62
C LEU A 179 -14.79 7.38 -5.64
N LEU A 180 -14.17 6.64 -4.74
CA LEU A 180 -12.72 6.50 -4.64
C LEU A 180 -12.36 5.07 -4.99
N GLU A 181 -11.31 4.89 -5.79
CA GLU A 181 -10.79 3.57 -6.08
C GLU A 181 -9.67 3.19 -5.10
N GLY A 182 -9.40 1.90 -5.02
CA GLY A 182 -8.34 1.38 -4.19
C GLY A 182 -8.17 -0.13 -4.37
N ILE A 183 -7.52 -0.73 -3.40
CA ILE A 183 -7.27 -2.16 -3.35
C ILE A 183 -7.60 -2.72 -1.98
N GLU A 184 -8.11 -3.96 -1.97
CA GLU A 184 -8.22 -4.80 -0.80
C GLU A 184 -7.23 -5.95 -0.93
N ILE A 185 -6.36 -6.09 0.05
CA ILE A 185 -5.48 -7.23 0.26
C ILE A 185 -6.14 -8.07 1.34
N SER A 186 -6.61 -9.27 1.00
CA SER A 186 -7.38 -10.13 1.92
C SER A 186 -6.92 -11.57 1.85
N LEU A 187 -7.10 -12.31 2.95
CA LEU A 187 -6.80 -13.75 3.00
C LEU A 187 -7.59 -14.49 1.89
N SER A 188 -6.90 -15.38 1.16
CA SER A 188 -7.49 -16.21 0.09
C SER A 188 -8.41 -17.30 0.63
#